data_AF-A0A6B1FYQ4-F1
#
_entry.id   AF-A0A6B1FYQ4-F1
#
_cell.length_a   1.000
_cell.length_b   1.000
_cell.length_c   1.000
_cell.angle_alpha   90.00
_cell.angle_beta   90.00
_cell.angle_gamma   90.00
#
_symmetry.space_group_name_H-M   'P 1'
#
loop_
_entity.id
_entity.type
_entity.pdbx_description
1 polymer ?
#
loop_
_entity_poly.entity_id
_entity_poly.type
_entity_poly.pdbx_seq_one_letter_code
_entity_poly.pdbx_strand_id
1 'polypeptide(L)'
;MRTVPDDKKFVIADQNRYPADLVCPNPRGWYHSVANVVATPSGLVAVYRLSDSHSAVSTHIMVAYSSDRGRTWHGHRSISHRNVWEHNSVWVAPQLSRLRDGRLVIICDLGHRTSGDDWPRLAVWQQPPRGMSNHLFWSQDDGRTWSQPVQCDDVGGEPGYIVDLSDGTLVYTRTEPVETDLFEIPPPPGYNRYHRNTAVFSDDRGKTWTRTATISDDPYHGDAEVGIVELEPSHLLAITRIGFANGAFGQPSHLIHSYTTAGPGTSPNSPPSTASAQPCTNCAPASCSSPSATAGEPSPATPSSGTPPRKWDSNLRPSSGMNRAAGSKTPVSQ
;
A
#
# COMPACT_ATOMS: atom_id res chain seq x y z
N MET A 1 5.83 -2.24 25.62
CA MET A 1 4.56 -2.21 24.86
C MET A 1 3.45 -2.67 25.80
N ARG A 2 2.43 -1.85 26.08
CA ARG A 2 1.28 -2.29 26.89
C ARG A 2 0.41 -3.20 26.03
N THR A 3 0.32 -4.49 26.36
CA THR A 3 -0.59 -5.42 25.70
C THR A 3 -2.02 -5.10 26.11
N VAL A 4 -2.94 -5.11 25.14
CA VAL A 4 -4.38 -5.02 25.42
C VAL A 4 -4.80 -6.32 26.11
N PRO A 5 -5.41 -6.27 27.30
CA PRO A 5 -5.88 -7.47 28.00
C PRO A 5 -6.88 -8.28 27.16
N ASP A 6 -6.87 -9.60 27.28
CA ASP A 6 -7.74 -10.47 26.46
C ASP A 6 -9.24 -10.21 26.69
N ASP A 7 -9.65 -9.83 27.91
CA ASP A 7 -11.03 -9.45 28.24
C ASP A 7 -11.46 -8.11 27.60
N LYS A 8 -10.51 -7.35 27.05
CA LYS A 8 -10.77 -6.12 26.28
C LYS A 8 -10.72 -6.34 24.77
N LYS A 9 -10.37 -7.55 24.32
CA LYS A 9 -10.42 -7.92 22.90
C LYS A 9 -11.82 -8.42 22.58
N PHE A 10 -12.28 -8.09 21.39
CA PHE A 10 -13.49 -8.66 20.82
C PHE A 10 -13.15 -9.26 19.45
N VAL A 11 -13.87 -10.33 19.10
CA VAL A 11 -13.66 -11.05 17.85
C VAL A 11 -14.69 -10.53 16.85
N ILE A 12 -14.20 -9.92 15.76
CA ILE A 12 -15.05 -9.49 14.65
C ILE A 12 -15.61 -10.72 13.94
N ALA A 13 -14.76 -11.67 13.54
CA ALA A 13 -15.18 -12.88 12.86
C ALA A 13 -14.38 -14.09 13.34
N ASP A 14 -15.06 -15.22 13.44
CA ASP A 14 -14.47 -16.54 13.63
C ASP A 14 -15.08 -17.50 12.60
N GLN A 15 -14.48 -18.69 12.44
CA GLN A 15 -14.88 -19.65 11.40
C GLN A 15 -16.34 -20.14 11.56
N ASN A 16 -16.91 -20.07 12.76
CA ASN A 16 -18.26 -20.56 13.04
C ASN A 16 -19.35 -19.54 12.66
N ARG A 17 -18.97 -18.32 12.25
CA ARG A 17 -19.92 -17.25 11.86
C ARG A 17 -20.22 -17.24 10.37
N TYR A 18 -19.62 -18.12 9.59
CA TYR A 18 -19.80 -18.16 8.15
C TYR A 18 -20.93 -19.09 7.73
N PRO A 19 -21.57 -18.81 6.57
CA PRO A 19 -22.45 -19.76 5.92
C PRO A 19 -21.79 -21.15 5.80
N ALA A 20 -22.55 -22.22 6.03
CA ALA A 20 -22.00 -23.58 6.09
C ALA A 20 -21.41 -24.08 4.76
N ASP A 21 -21.81 -23.47 3.65
CA ASP A 21 -21.29 -23.69 2.30
C ASP A 21 -19.95 -22.97 2.04
N LEU A 22 -19.50 -22.09 2.93
CA LEU A 22 -18.21 -21.41 2.82
C LEU A 22 -17.07 -22.31 3.33
N VAL A 23 -16.63 -23.23 2.49
CA VAL A 23 -15.59 -24.22 2.81
C VAL A 23 -14.19 -23.69 2.48
N CYS A 24 -13.27 -23.77 3.45
CA CYS A 24 -11.88 -23.39 3.24
C CYS A 24 -11.15 -24.50 2.46
N PRO A 25 -10.48 -24.19 1.33
CA PRO A 25 -9.69 -25.20 0.64
C PRO A 25 -8.39 -25.54 1.39
N ASN A 26 -7.97 -24.73 2.37
CA ASN A 26 -6.86 -25.06 3.25
C ASN A 26 -7.34 -25.87 4.46
N PRO A 27 -6.83 -27.09 4.71
CA PRO A 27 -7.22 -27.90 5.86
C PRO A 27 -6.82 -27.29 7.22
N ARG A 28 -5.94 -26.29 7.24
CA ARG A 28 -5.59 -25.50 8.44
C ARG A 28 -6.62 -24.42 8.77
N GLY A 29 -7.63 -24.24 7.92
CA GLY A 29 -8.69 -23.27 8.09
C GLY A 29 -8.38 -21.92 7.45
N TRP A 30 -9.29 -20.98 7.69
CA TRP A 30 -9.28 -19.66 7.08
C TRP A 30 -8.18 -18.74 7.61
N TYR A 31 -7.64 -17.93 6.70
CA TYR A 31 -6.74 -16.82 6.94
C TYR A 31 -7.49 -15.49 6.78
N HIS A 32 -7.44 -14.64 7.81
CA HIS A 32 -8.07 -13.31 7.82
C HIS A 32 -7.00 -12.25 7.70
N SER A 33 -7.18 -11.31 6.77
CA SER A 33 -6.21 -10.21 6.58
C SER A 33 -6.87 -8.94 6.06
N VAL A 34 -6.11 -7.83 6.11
CA VAL A 34 -6.51 -6.53 5.55
C VAL A 34 -7.86 -6.08 6.11
N ALA A 35 -7.97 -6.11 7.43
CA ALA A 35 -9.20 -5.77 8.13
C ALA A 35 -9.30 -4.26 8.35
N ASN A 36 -10.45 -3.68 8.05
CA ASN A 36 -10.79 -2.29 8.29
C ASN A 36 -12.22 -2.17 8.87
N VAL A 37 -12.49 -1.08 9.60
CA VAL A 37 -13.81 -0.71 10.11
C VAL A 37 -14.09 0.77 9.85
N VAL A 38 -15.30 1.10 9.40
CA VAL A 38 -15.81 2.49 9.33
C VAL A 38 -17.12 2.64 10.10
N ALA A 39 -17.37 3.85 10.60
CA ALA A 39 -18.62 4.20 11.26
C ALA A 39 -19.63 4.79 10.27
N THR A 40 -20.89 4.39 10.39
CA THR A 40 -22.05 4.82 9.60
C THR A 40 -23.18 5.28 10.54
N PRO A 41 -24.23 5.96 10.06
CA PRO A 41 -25.40 6.28 10.88
C PRO A 41 -26.07 5.05 11.51
N SER A 42 -26.06 3.90 10.84
CA SER A 42 -26.67 2.65 11.35
C SER A 42 -25.76 1.78 12.21
N GLY A 43 -24.47 2.10 12.32
CA GLY A 43 -23.52 1.32 13.12
C GLY A 43 -22.11 1.28 12.50
N LEU A 44 -21.36 0.22 12.79
CA LEU A 44 -20.06 -0.04 12.19
C LEU A 44 -20.17 -1.04 11.04
N VAL A 45 -19.38 -0.83 10.00
CA VAL A 45 -19.18 -1.78 8.90
C VAL A 45 -17.71 -2.18 8.91
N ALA A 46 -17.45 -3.49 8.91
CA ALA A 46 -16.12 -4.05 8.75
C ALA A 46 -15.97 -4.66 7.36
N VAL A 47 -14.76 -4.56 6.82
CA VAL A 47 -14.29 -5.31 5.64
C VAL A 47 -13.03 -6.06 6.00
N TYR A 48 -12.87 -7.25 5.46
CA TYR A 48 -11.65 -8.03 5.56
C TYR A 48 -11.54 -9.00 4.39
N ARG A 49 -10.31 -9.39 4.05
CA ARG A 49 -10.07 -10.52 3.17
C ARG A 49 -10.17 -11.82 3.96
N LEU A 50 -10.97 -12.75 3.47
CA LEU A 50 -10.95 -14.15 3.90
C LEU A 50 -10.32 -14.99 2.80
N SER A 51 -9.26 -15.73 3.14
CA SER A 51 -8.51 -16.51 2.17
C SER A 51 -7.98 -17.81 2.74
N ASP A 52 -7.55 -18.72 1.89
CA ASP A 52 -6.97 -20.00 2.29
C ASP A 52 -5.57 -19.86 2.88
N SER A 53 -4.84 -18.80 2.53
CA SER A 53 -3.52 -18.48 3.08
C SER A 53 -3.14 -17.02 2.82
N HIS A 54 -1.93 -16.60 3.21
CA HIS A 54 -1.40 -15.29 2.85
C HIS A 54 -1.19 -15.18 1.33
N SER A 55 -0.55 -16.20 0.72
CA SER A 55 -0.38 -16.38 -0.72
C SER A 55 -1.55 -17.19 -1.31
N ALA A 56 -2.72 -16.57 -1.32
CA ALA A 56 -4.02 -17.22 -1.49
C ALA A 56 -4.33 -17.72 -2.91
N VAL A 57 -4.94 -18.90 -3.01
CA VAL A 57 -5.53 -19.42 -4.25
C VAL A 57 -7.06 -19.24 -4.33
N SER A 58 -7.69 -18.89 -3.22
CA SER A 58 -9.11 -18.51 -3.14
C SER A 58 -9.29 -17.37 -2.17
N THR A 59 -9.95 -16.29 -2.61
CA THR A 59 -10.15 -15.09 -1.79
C THR A 59 -11.58 -14.58 -1.86
N HIS A 60 -12.05 -14.11 -0.71
CA HIS A 60 -13.32 -13.42 -0.56
C HIS A 60 -13.08 -12.01 -0.01
N ILE A 61 -13.78 -11.02 -0.55
CA ILE A 61 -14.00 -9.76 0.13
C ILE A 61 -15.21 -9.97 1.04
N MET A 62 -14.98 -9.93 2.35
CA MET A 62 -16.02 -10.15 3.36
C MET A 62 -16.45 -8.83 3.98
N VAL A 63 -17.72 -8.76 4.35
CA VAL A 63 -18.28 -7.67 5.17
C VAL A 63 -18.93 -8.21 6.44
N ALA A 64 -18.94 -7.40 7.49
CA ALA A 64 -19.68 -7.64 8.72
C ALA A 64 -20.17 -6.33 9.35
N TYR A 65 -21.17 -6.40 10.22
CA TYR A 65 -21.85 -5.23 10.76
C TYR A 65 -21.96 -5.28 12.27
N SER A 66 -21.93 -4.12 12.92
CA SER A 66 -22.15 -4.00 14.35
C SER A 66 -23.03 -2.80 14.68
N SER A 67 -24.12 -3.03 15.41
CA SER A 67 -25.04 -1.99 15.88
C SER A 67 -24.79 -1.57 17.34
N ASP A 68 -23.80 -2.16 18.01
CA ASP A 68 -23.55 -2.01 19.44
C ASP A 68 -22.14 -1.48 19.77
N ARG A 69 -21.57 -0.72 18.83
CA ARG A 69 -20.23 -0.11 18.89
C ARG A 69 -19.09 -1.14 18.87
N GLY A 70 -19.26 -2.20 18.08
CA GLY A 70 -18.23 -3.21 17.83
C GLY A 70 -18.16 -4.33 18.86
N ARG A 71 -19.11 -4.40 19.80
CA ARG A 71 -19.11 -5.47 20.82
C ARG A 71 -19.54 -6.81 20.22
N THR A 72 -20.53 -6.78 19.34
CA THR A 72 -20.98 -7.94 18.58
C THR A 72 -21.00 -7.62 17.08
N TRP A 73 -20.79 -8.66 16.28
CA TRP A 73 -20.70 -8.58 14.83
C TRP A 73 -21.61 -9.63 14.19
N HIS A 74 -22.33 -9.24 13.15
CA HIS A 74 -23.31 -10.07 12.47
C HIS A 74 -23.28 -9.83 10.95
N GLY A 75 -24.07 -10.61 10.21
CA GLY A 75 -24.23 -10.44 8.76
C GLY A 75 -22.96 -10.73 7.95
N HIS A 76 -22.08 -11.60 8.47
CA HIS A 76 -20.87 -12.03 7.80
C HIS A 76 -21.20 -12.66 6.44
N ARG A 77 -20.74 -12.03 5.36
CA ARG A 77 -20.93 -12.57 4.00
C ARG A 77 -19.86 -12.10 3.04
N SER A 78 -19.63 -12.90 2.01
CA SER A 78 -18.81 -12.51 0.87
C SER A 78 -19.60 -11.59 -0.04
N ILE A 79 -19.01 -10.46 -0.44
CA ILE A 79 -19.56 -9.57 -1.48
C ILE A 79 -18.94 -9.83 -2.86
N SER A 80 -17.76 -10.45 -2.87
CA SER A 80 -17.11 -10.94 -4.08
C SER A 80 -16.17 -12.10 -3.73
N HIS A 81 -16.13 -13.10 -4.60
CA HIS A 81 -15.27 -14.27 -4.51
C HIS A 81 -14.50 -14.44 -5.82
N ARG A 82 -13.22 -14.81 -5.70
CA ARG A 82 -12.34 -15.14 -6.82
C ARG A 82 -11.44 -16.31 -6.42
N ASN A 83 -11.08 -17.13 -7.39
CA ASN A 83 -10.14 -18.24 -7.19
C ASN A 83 -9.37 -18.53 -8.49
N VAL A 84 -8.26 -19.24 -8.34
CA VAL A 84 -7.33 -19.53 -9.44
C VAL A 84 -7.86 -20.54 -10.47
N TRP A 85 -8.91 -21.29 -10.16
CA TRP A 85 -9.42 -22.36 -11.04
C TRP A 85 -10.53 -21.88 -11.98
N GLU A 86 -11.44 -21.06 -11.47
CA GLU A 86 -12.60 -20.55 -12.21
C GLU A 86 -12.33 -19.17 -12.82
N HIS A 87 -11.54 -18.35 -12.12
CA HIS A 87 -11.42 -16.92 -12.42
C HIS A 87 -10.04 -16.49 -12.89
N ASN A 88 -9.03 -17.37 -12.76
CA ASN A 88 -7.62 -17.04 -13.00
C ASN A 88 -7.18 -15.72 -12.33
N SER A 89 -7.74 -15.42 -11.16
CA SER A 89 -7.50 -14.17 -10.44
C SER A 89 -7.90 -14.30 -8.98
N VAL A 90 -7.37 -13.38 -8.15
CA VAL A 90 -7.69 -13.27 -6.73
C VAL A 90 -7.72 -11.80 -6.28
N TRP A 91 -8.60 -11.49 -5.34
CA TRP A 91 -8.60 -10.23 -4.58
C TRP A 91 -7.48 -10.23 -3.53
N VAL A 92 -6.77 -9.12 -3.32
CA VAL A 92 -5.59 -9.09 -2.43
C VAL A 92 -5.74 -8.20 -1.20
N ALA A 93 -6.09 -6.94 -1.34
CA ALA A 93 -6.04 -5.95 -0.28
C ALA A 93 -7.26 -5.02 -0.30
N PRO A 94 -8.43 -5.47 0.22
CA PRO A 94 -9.61 -4.62 0.29
C PRO A 94 -9.47 -3.56 1.39
N GLN A 95 -9.61 -2.28 1.03
CA GLN A 95 -9.61 -1.15 1.93
C GLN A 95 -10.96 -0.43 1.91
N LEU A 96 -11.57 -0.22 3.07
CA LEU A 96 -12.89 0.40 3.22
C LEU A 96 -12.76 1.86 3.67
N SER A 97 -13.52 2.74 3.01
CA SER A 97 -13.68 4.15 3.39
C SER A 97 -15.15 4.54 3.43
N ARG A 98 -15.49 5.49 4.32
CA ARG A 98 -16.73 6.26 4.26
C ARG A 98 -16.42 7.67 3.77
N LEU A 99 -17.07 8.07 2.68
CA LEU A 99 -16.93 9.41 2.10
C LEU A 99 -17.80 10.43 2.84
N ARG A 100 -17.48 11.72 2.69
CA ARG A 100 -18.21 12.84 3.29
C ARG A 100 -19.65 12.93 2.79
N ASP A 101 -19.90 12.47 1.57
CA ASP A 101 -21.25 12.36 0.98
C ASP A 101 -22.09 11.19 1.52
N GLY A 102 -21.52 10.39 2.44
CA GLY A 102 -22.20 9.28 3.09
C GLY A 102 -22.04 7.93 2.38
N ARG A 103 -21.56 7.89 1.13
CA ARG A 103 -21.29 6.63 0.44
C ARG A 103 -20.15 5.88 1.10
N LEU A 104 -20.20 4.55 1.04
CA LEU A 104 -19.05 3.70 1.33
C LEU A 104 -18.38 3.27 0.03
N VAL A 105 -17.06 3.13 0.08
CA VAL A 105 -16.27 2.58 -1.02
C VAL A 105 -15.27 1.58 -0.49
N ILE A 106 -15.19 0.42 -1.14
CA ILE A 106 -14.07 -0.51 -0.99
C ILE A 106 -13.22 -0.37 -2.24
N ILE A 107 -11.93 -0.09 -2.08
CA ILE A 107 -10.93 -0.29 -3.13
C ILE A 107 -10.21 -1.60 -2.88
N CYS A 108 -10.04 -2.43 -3.90
CA CYS A 108 -9.32 -3.70 -3.79
C CYS A 108 -8.61 -4.01 -5.10
N ASP A 109 -7.38 -4.46 -5.01
CA ASP A 109 -6.63 -4.98 -6.14
C ASP A 109 -7.07 -6.40 -6.54
N LEU A 110 -7.15 -6.60 -7.85
CA LEU A 110 -7.36 -7.87 -8.51
C LEU A 110 -6.07 -8.25 -9.23
N GLY A 111 -5.43 -9.33 -8.79
CA GLY A 111 -4.25 -9.88 -9.46
C GLY A 111 -4.60 -11.11 -10.26
N HIS A 112 -4.08 -11.22 -11.48
CA HIS A 112 -4.14 -12.48 -12.23
C HIS A 112 -3.32 -13.55 -11.51
N ARG A 113 -3.90 -14.74 -11.42
CA ARG A 113 -3.25 -15.91 -10.84
C ARG A 113 -3.91 -17.19 -11.28
N THR A 114 -3.11 -18.13 -11.76
CA THR A 114 -3.52 -19.51 -12.06
C THR A 114 -3.01 -20.49 -10.99
N SER A 115 -3.49 -21.73 -11.01
CA SER A 115 -3.09 -22.75 -10.02
C SER A 115 -1.62 -23.18 -10.13
N GLY A 116 -0.95 -22.90 -11.25
CA GLY A 116 0.47 -23.19 -11.47
C GLY A 116 1.40 -22.05 -11.09
N ASP A 117 0.85 -20.88 -10.72
CA ASP A 117 1.62 -19.67 -10.46
C ASP A 117 2.13 -19.59 -9.02
N ASP A 118 3.40 -19.22 -8.88
CA ASP A 118 3.99 -18.74 -7.62
C ASP A 118 3.35 -17.41 -7.18
N TRP A 119 3.68 -16.96 -5.95
CA TRP A 119 3.27 -15.64 -5.45
C TRP A 119 4.50 -14.77 -5.24
N PRO A 120 5.04 -14.16 -6.30
CA PRO A 120 6.26 -13.39 -6.19
C PRO A 120 5.99 -12.06 -5.48
N ARG A 121 7.06 -11.30 -5.21
CA ARG A 121 6.94 -9.94 -4.67
C ARG A 121 6.11 -9.07 -5.60
N LEU A 122 5.41 -8.06 -5.03
CA LEU A 122 4.51 -7.16 -5.75
C LEU A 122 5.12 -6.61 -7.05
N ALA A 123 6.37 -6.14 -7.01
CA ALA A 123 7.05 -5.59 -8.19
C ALA A 123 7.23 -6.57 -9.37
N VAL A 124 7.20 -7.87 -9.09
CA VAL A 124 7.24 -8.94 -10.11
C VAL A 124 5.83 -9.37 -10.48
N TRP A 125 4.91 -9.40 -9.51
CA TRP A 125 3.54 -9.81 -9.74
C TRP A 125 2.75 -8.83 -10.62
N GLN A 126 3.05 -7.54 -10.58
CA GLN A 126 2.38 -6.53 -11.42
C GLN A 126 2.80 -6.56 -12.90
N GLN A 127 3.78 -7.38 -13.29
CA GLN A 127 4.30 -7.39 -14.66
C GLN A 127 3.26 -7.90 -15.68
N PRO A 128 3.34 -7.49 -16.97
CA PRO A 128 2.37 -7.86 -18.00
C PRO A 128 1.93 -9.34 -18.10
N PRO A 129 2.80 -10.37 -17.91
CA PRO A 129 2.35 -11.77 -17.94
C PRO A 129 1.45 -12.16 -16.75
N ARG A 130 1.41 -11.34 -15.71
CA ARG A 130 0.55 -11.49 -14.54
C ARG A 130 -0.49 -10.37 -14.57
N GLY A 131 -0.10 -9.12 -14.35
CA GLY A 131 -0.99 -7.98 -14.43
C GLY A 131 -1.91 -7.86 -13.21
N MET A 132 -2.18 -6.61 -12.83
CA MET A 132 -3.02 -6.26 -11.70
C MET A 132 -3.87 -5.05 -12.03
N SER A 133 -4.90 -4.80 -11.24
CA SER A 133 -5.77 -3.64 -11.37
C SER A 133 -6.45 -3.33 -10.05
N ASN A 134 -6.77 -2.07 -9.77
CA ASN A 134 -7.61 -1.68 -8.65
C ASN A 134 -9.08 -1.62 -9.07
N HIS A 135 -9.98 -2.10 -8.21
CA HIS A 135 -11.43 -2.13 -8.42
C HIS A 135 -12.17 -1.51 -7.24
N LEU A 136 -13.27 -0.83 -7.55
CA LEU A 136 -14.12 -0.14 -6.59
C LEU A 136 -15.45 -0.88 -6.41
N PHE A 137 -15.88 -1.02 -5.16
CA PHE A 137 -17.22 -1.47 -4.79
C PHE A 137 -17.90 -0.36 -4.00
N TRP A 138 -19.08 0.04 -4.44
CA TRP A 138 -19.80 1.17 -3.86
C TRP A 138 -21.02 0.71 -3.07
N SER A 139 -21.28 1.38 -1.94
CA SER A 139 -22.54 1.25 -1.20
C SER A 139 -23.13 2.64 -0.91
N GLN A 140 -24.45 2.73 -1.02
CA GLN A 140 -25.23 3.95 -0.75
C GLN A 140 -26.16 3.80 0.46
N ASP A 141 -26.13 2.65 1.13
CA ASP A 141 -27.10 2.22 2.13
C ASP A 141 -26.42 1.62 3.37
N ASP A 142 -25.36 2.28 3.85
CA ASP A 142 -24.55 1.87 5.01
C ASP A 142 -23.99 0.44 4.88
N GLY A 143 -23.62 0.05 3.66
CA GLY A 143 -23.01 -1.25 3.39
C GLY A 143 -24.02 -2.39 3.25
N ARG A 144 -25.33 -2.14 3.25
CA ARG A 144 -26.36 -3.20 3.12
C ARG A 144 -26.38 -3.80 1.72
N THR A 145 -26.06 -3.03 0.69
CA THR A 145 -25.85 -3.51 -0.67
C THR A 145 -24.56 -2.93 -1.24
N TRP A 146 -23.97 -3.66 -2.19
CA TRP A 146 -22.71 -3.31 -2.84
C TRP A 146 -22.87 -3.42 -4.35
N SER A 147 -22.24 -2.51 -5.09
CA SER A 147 -22.17 -2.58 -6.55
C SER A 147 -21.34 -3.78 -7.02
N GLN A 148 -21.46 -4.09 -8.31
CA GLN A 148 -20.43 -4.88 -9.00
C GLN A 148 -19.08 -4.11 -8.99
N PRO A 149 -17.94 -4.81 -9.10
CA PRO A 149 -16.62 -4.17 -9.15
C PRO A 149 -16.51 -3.26 -10.38
N VAL A 150 -15.97 -2.05 -10.17
CA VAL A 150 -15.64 -1.10 -11.23
C VAL A 150 -14.12 -0.90 -11.23
N GLN A 151 -13.45 -1.34 -12.29
CA GLN A 151 -12.02 -1.14 -12.45
C GLN A 151 -11.69 0.36 -12.52
N CYS A 152 -10.75 0.83 -11.69
CA CYS A 152 -10.31 2.22 -11.65
C CYS A 152 -8.88 2.45 -12.15
N ASP A 153 -8.07 1.40 -12.29
CA ASP A 153 -6.79 1.43 -12.99
C ASP A 153 -6.38 0.06 -13.57
N ASP A 154 -5.23 -0.01 -14.23
CA ASP A 154 -4.61 -1.21 -14.81
C ASP A 154 -3.24 -1.53 -14.17
N VAL A 155 -3.01 -1.06 -12.93
CA VAL A 155 -1.71 -1.19 -12.24
C VAL A 155 -1.82 -2.01 -10.96
N GLY A 156 -2.92 -1.89 -10.20
CA GLY A 156 -3.02 -2.49 -8.87
C GLY A 156 -2.01 -1.88 -7.89
N GLY A 157 -1.48 -2.68 -6.97
CA GLY A 157 -0.37 -2.26 -6.12
C GLY A 157 -0.72 -2.02 -4.66
N GLU A 158 -1.50 -2.93 -4.05
CA GLU A 158 -1.88 -2.89 -2.63
C GLU A 158 -2.38 -1.50 -2.20
N PRO A 159 -3.55 -1.08 -2.71
CA PRO A 159 -3.98 0.30 -2.60
C PRO A 159 -4.14 0.74 -1.14
N GLY A 160 -3.87 2.02 -0.88
CA GLY A 160 -4.29 2.68 0.35
C GLY A 160 -5.81 2.94 0.38
N TYR A 161 -6.29 3.48 1.50
CA TYR A 161 -7.68 3.95 1.62
C TYR A 161 -7.99 5.05 0.60
N ILE A 162 -9.24 5.11 0.13
CA ILE A 162 -9.73 6.31 -0.55
C ILE A 162 -10.00 7.39 0.50
N VAL A 163 -9.37 8.55 0.34
CA VAL A 163 -9.55 9.73 1.17
C VAL A 163 -10.37 10.76 0.41
N ASP A 164 -11.38 11.30 1.09
CA ASP A 164 -12.25 12.38 0.61
C ASP A 164 -11.72 13.73 1.12
N LEU A 165 -11.02 14.46 0.25
CA LEU A 165 -10.36 15.71 0.57
C LEU A 165 -11.36 16.84 0.78
N SER A 166 -10.92 17.92 1.42
CA SER A 166 -11.77 19.05 1.79
C SER A 166 -12.38 19.81 0.61
N ASP A 167 -11.74 19.73 -0.56
CA ASP A 167 -12.22 20.29 -1.82
C ASP A 167 -13.15 19.35 -2.61
N GLY A 168 -13.39 18.13 -2.11
CA GLY A 168 -14.22 17.11 -2.73
C GLY A 168 -13.47 16.20 -3.72
N THR A 169 -12.17 16.38 -3.90
CA THR A 169 -11.29 15.45 -4.62
C THR A 169 -11.18 14.14 -3.84
N LEU A 170 -11.25 13.01 -4.54
CA LEU A 170 -10.90 11.72 -3.95
C LEU A 170 -9.45 11.36 -4.29
N VAL A 171 -8.73 10.76 -3.34
CA VAL A 171 -7.37 10.28 -3.56
C VAL A 171 -7.19 8.89 -2.97
N TYR A 172 -6.49 8.01 -3.67
CA TYR A 172 -5.87 6.82 -3.07
C TYR A 172 -4.40 6.75 -3.46
N THR A 173 -3.68 5.81 -2.86
CA THR A 173 -2.26 5.55 -3.14
C THR A 173 -2.10 4.15 -3.69
N ARG A 174 -1.09 3.95 -4.53
CA ARG A 174 -0.68 2.62 -4.98
C ARG A 174 0.84 2.52 -5.08
N THR A 175 1.34 1.30 -4.94
CA THR A 175 2.75 0.97 -5.16
C THR A 175 2.94 0.42 -6.57
N GLU A 176 3.91 0.95 -7.30
CA GLU A 176 4.20 0.64 -8.69
C GLU A 176 5.63 0.12 -8.85
N PRO A 177 5.88 -0.81 -9.79
CA PRO A 177 7.23 -1.30 -10.06
C PRO A 177 7.98 -0.39 -11.04
N VAL A 178 9.20 0.02 -10.68
CA VAL A 178 10.08 0.81 -11.55
C VAL A 178 11.37 0.05 -11.80
N GLU A 179 11.78 -0.08 -13.08
CA GLU A 179 13.06 -0.69 -13.43
C GLU A 179 14.24 0.16 -12.97
N THR A 180 15.33 -0.51 -12.59
CA THR A 180 16.57 0.14 -12.19
C THR A 180 17.77 -0.72 -12.57
N ASP A 181 18.91 -0.07 -12.83
CA ASP A 181 20.23 -0.67 -13.04
C ASP A 181 21.18 -0.40 -11.84
N LEU A 182 20.66 0.20 -10.76
CA LEU A 182 21.46 0.66 -9.61
C LEU A 182 21.79 -0.44 -8.60
N PHE A 183 21.24 -1.64 -8.76
CA PHE A 183 21.55 -2.76 -7.85
C PHE A 183 22.99 -3.23 -8.04
N GLU A 184 23.79 -3.20 -6.97
CA GLU A 184 25.22 -3.58 -6.98
C GLU A 184 25.46 -5.00 -7.52
N ILE A 185 24.53 -5.92 -7.21
CA ILE A 185 24.50 -7.26 -7.78
C ILE A 185 23.26 -7.33 -8.69
N PRO A 186 23.44 -7.41 -10.02
CA PRO A 186 22.32 -7.51 -10.95
C PRO A 186 21.47 -8.75 -10.62
N PRO A 187 20.17 -8.59 -10.34
CA PRO A 187 19.30 -9.73 -10.09
C PRO A 187 19.00 -10.45 -11.41
N PRO A 188 18.36 -11.63 -11.38
CA PRO A 188 17.89 -12.29 -12.60
C PRO A 188 17.05 -11.33 -13.48
N PRO A 189 17.04 -11.53 -14.81
CA PRO A 189 16.26 -10.67 -15.70
C PRO A 189 14.80 -10.52 -15.24
N GLY A 190 14.31 -9.28 -15.18
CA GLY A 190 12.95 -8.95 -14.73
C GLY A 190 12.81 -8.74 -13.21
N TYR A 191 13.87 -8.94 -12.42
CA TYR A 191 13.88 -8.70 -10.98
C TYR A 191 14.59 -7.40 -10.57
N ASN A 192 15.05 -6.61 -11.55
CA ASN A 192 15.76 -5.34 -11.34
C ASN A 192 14.77 -4.16 -11.18
N ARG A 193 13.86 -4.29 -10.21
CA ARG A 193 12.80 -3.29 -9.97
C ARG A 193 12.72 -2.90 -8.50
N TYR A 194 12.41 -1.64 -8.25
CA TYR A 194 12.07 -1.10 -6.93
C TYR A 194 10.62 -0.59 -6.92
N HIS A 195 10.17 -0.17 -5.75
CA HIS A 195 8.84 0.37 -5.55
C HIS A 195 8.83 1.90 -5.62
N ARG A 196 7.99 2.45 -6.50
CA ARG A 196 7.56 3.85 -6.49
C ARG A 196 6.15 3.91 -5.90
N ASN A 197 5.82 4.97 -5.19
CA ASN A 197 4.47 5.20 -4.69
C ASN A 197 3.83 6.39 -5.38
N THR A 198 2.58 6.21 -5.78
CA THR A 198 1.83 7.18 -6.58
C THR A 198 0.50 7.46 -5.90
N ALA A 199 0.17 8.74 -5.74
CA ALA A 199 -1.19 9.20 -5.43
C ALA A 199 -1.99 9.27 -6.73
N VAL A 200 -3.21 8.75 -6.73
CA VAL A 200 -4.15 8.75 -7.86
C VAL A 200 -5.42 9.47 -7.44
N PHE A 201 -5.87 10.42 -8.25
CA PHE A 201 -6.92 11.36 -7.90
C PHE A 201 -8.13 11.23 -8.80
N SER A 202 -9.31 11.49 -8.23
CA SER A 202 -10.57 11.64 -8.94
C SER A 202 -11.23 12.97 -8.59
N ASP A 203 -11.49 13.77 -9.63
CA ASP A 203 -12.13 15.08 -9.54
C ASP A 203 -13.64 15.02 -9.84
N ASP A 204 -14.17 13.82 -10.11
CA ASP A 204 -15.56 13.58 -10.56
C ASP A 204 -16.32 12.58 -9.69
N ARG A 205 -15.97 12.55 -8.39
CA ARG A 205 -16.60 11.74 -7.33
C ARG A 205 -16.38 10.22 -7.49
N GLY A 206 -15.24 9.84 -8.08
CA GLY A 206 -14.80 8.46 -8.22
C GLY A 206 -15.20 7.79 -9.54
N LYS A 207 -15.63 8.56 -10.55
CA LYS A 207 -15.99 8.00 -11.88
C LYS A 207 -14.75 7.78 -12.74
N THR A 208 -13.79 8.71 -12.69
CA THR A 208 -12.51 8.61 -13.40
C THR A 208 -11.34 8.94 -12.49
N TRP A 209 -10.17 8.35 -12.79
CA TRP A 209 -8.97 8.38 -11.95
C TRP A 209 -7.72 8.65 -12.79
N THR A 210 -7.69 9.82 -13.44
CA THR A 210 -6.71 10.12 -14.51
C THR A 210 -5.51 10.94 -14.05
N ARG A 211 -5.64 11.65 -12.93
CA ARG A 211 -4.60 12.53 -12.40
C ARG A 211 -3.75 11.77 -11.38
N THR A 212 -2.44 11.90 -11.48
CA THR A 212 -1.49 11.20 -10.61
C THR A 212 -0.38 12.11 -10.10
N ALA A 213 0.20 11.80 -8.94
CA ALA A 213 1.40 12.45 -8.42
C ALA A 213 2.32 11.43 -7.73
N THR A 214 3.62 11.50 -7.99
CA THR A 214 4.61 10.67 -7.32
C THR A 214 4.77 11.10 -5.86
N ILE A 215 4.66 10.15 -4.93
CA ILE A 215 4.85 10.35 -3.48
C ILE A 215 6.30 10.06 -3.10
N SER A 216 6.80 8.89 -3.48
CA SER A 216 8.20 8.50 -3.30
C SER A 216 8.69 7.68 -4.47
N ASP A 217 9.93 7.93 -4.86
CA ASP A 217 10.58 7.34 -6.03
C ASP A 217 12.07 7.19 -5.76
N ASP A 218 12.41 6.26 -4.86
CA ASP A 218 13.79 6.07 -4.44
C ASP A 218 14.16 4.57 -4.44
N PRO A 219 15.10 4.15 -5.32
CA PRO A 219 15.55 2.76 -5.43
C PRO A 219 16.26 2.24 -4.19
N TYR A 220 16.71 3.11 -3.27
CA TYR A 220 17.43 2.73 -2.05
C TYR A 220 16.52 2.52 -0.84
N HIS A 221 15.27 2.99 -0.88
CA HIS A 221 14.33 2.90 0.25
C HIS A 221 13.28 1.80 0.06
N GLY A 222 12.76 1.62 -1.17
CA GLY A 222 11.80 0.56 -1.45
C GLY A 222 10.47 0.70 -0.69
N ASP A 223 10.00 1.94 -0.52
CA ASP A 223 8.71 2.27 0.10
C ASP A 223 7.53 1.59 -0.61
N ALA A 224 6.52 1.17 0.14
CA ALA A 224 5.30 0.53 -0.34
C ALA A 224 4.10 0.84 0.59
N GLU A 225 2.90 0.40 0.22
CA GLU A 225 1.68 0.41 1.04
C GLU A 225 1.46 1.75 1.78
N VAL A 226 1.46 2.85 1.02
CA VAL A 226 1.47 4.20 1.59
C VAL A 226 0.10 4.60 2.12
N GLY A 227 0.01 4.97 3.39
CA GLY A 227 -1.18 5.64 3.93
C GLY A 227 -1.14 7.14 3.64
N ILE A 228 -2.28 7.75 3.32
CA ILE A 228 -2.39 9.21 3.14
C ILE A 228 -3.54 9.77 3.98
N VAL A 229 -3.38 11.00 4.48
CA VAL A 229 -4.42 11.76 5.18
C VAL A 229 -4.30 13.24 4.84
N GLU A 230 -5.43 13.94 4.82
CA GLU A 230 -5.46 15.41 4.81
C GLU A 230 -5.42 15.90 6.26
N LEU A 231 -4.37 16.65 6.63
CA LEU A 231 -4.23 17.21 7.97
C LEU A 231 -5.07 18.48 8.13
N GLU A 232 -5.06 19.31 7.10
CA GLU A 232 -5.89 20.51 6.92
C GLU A 232 -6.08 20.77 5.42
N PRO A 233 -7.04 21.60 5.00
CA PRO A 233 -7.25 21.89 3.58
C PRO A 233 -5.94 22.26 2.88
N SER A 234 -5.65 21.60 1.76
CA SER A 234 -4.41 21.78 0.99
C SER A 234 -3.12 21.26 1.65
N HIS A 235 -3.19 20.47 2.72
CA HIS A 235 -2.04 19.83 3.39
C HIS A 235 -2.23 18.32 3.52
N LEU A 236 -1.48 17.56 2.73
CA LEU A 236 -1.47 16.11 2.79
C LEU A 236 -0.23 15.60 3.54
N LEU A 237 -0.44 14.57 4.36
CA LEU A 237 0.62 13.75 4.96
C LEU A 237 0.49 12.33 4.41
N ALA A 238 1.59 11.83 3.85
CA ALA A 238 1.74 10.43 3.48
C ALA A 238 2.75 9.74 4.40
N ILE A 239 2.46 8.48 4.76
CA ILE A 239 3.30 7.63 5.59
C ILE A 239 3.58 6.32 4.87
N THR A 240 4.85 5.99 4.66
CA THR A 240 5.26 4.80 3.90
C THR A 240 5.49 3.59 4.81
N ARG A 241 5.26 2.39 4.28
CA ARG A 241 5.84 1.14 4.81
C ARG A 241 7.09 0.82 3.99
N ILE A 242 8.17 0.33 4.59
CA ILE A 242 9.29 -0.20 3.80
C ILE A 242 8.96 -1.61 3.31
N GLY A 243 8.95 -1.79 1.99
CA GLY A 243 8.65 -3.06 1.31
C GLY A 243 9.88 -3.91 0.99
N PHE A 244 11.10 -3.37 1.12
CA PHE A 244 12.35 -4.09 0.85
C PHE A 244 13.12 -4.35 2.16
N ALA A 245 13.00 -5.57 2.70
CA ALA A 245 13.72 -5.97 3.90
C ALA A 245 15.25 -5.97 3.67
N ASN A 246 16.02 -5.55 4.68
CA ASN A 246 17.49 -5.36 4.67
C ASN A 246 18.03 -4.10 3.98
N GLY A 247 17.25 -3.02 3.88
CA GLY A 247 17.79 -1.71 3.47
C GLY A 247 18.91 -1.23 4.39
N ALA A 248 19.88 -0.48 3.84
CA ALA A 248 21.05 0.02 4.57
C ALA A 248 20.71 0.88 5.81
N PHE A 249 19.49 1.43 5.86
CA PHE A 249 18.98 2.29 6.92
C PHE A 249 18.02 1.58 7.89
N GLY A 250 17.84 0.26 7.78
CA GLY A 250 16.86 -0.51 8.56
C GLY A 250 15.44 -0.43 7.97
N GLN A 251 14.42 -0.29 8.82
CA GLN A 251 13.00 -0.24 8.44
C GLN A 251 12.27 1.05 8.91
N PRO A 252 12.81 2.27 8.77
CA PRO A 252 12.07 3.48 9.14
C PRO A 252 10.97 3.81 8.13
N SER A 253 9.71 3.90 8.57
CA SER A 253 8.67 4.58 7.78
C SER A 253 9.04 6.04 7.51
N HIS A 254 8.69 6.55 6.33
CA HIS A 254 8.86 7.96 5.99
C HIS A 254 7.58 8.76 6.18
N LEU A 255 7.73 10.00 6.64
CA LEU A 255 6.67 11.00 6.66
C LEU A 255 6.95 11.99 5.53
N ILE A 256 5.99 12.13 4.62
CA ILE A 256 6.09 12.96 3.44
C ILE A 256 4.94 13.96 3.45
N HIS A 257 5.27 15.24 3.47
CA HIS A 257 4.28 16.31 3.44
C HIS A 257 4.16 16.90 2.04
N SER A 258 2.94 17.26 1.66
CA SER A 258 2.62 17.93 0.41
C SER A 258 1.67 19.10 0.67
N TYR A 259 1.97 20.25 0.06
CA TYR A 259 1.16 21.46 0.17
C TYR A 259 0.73 21.96 -1.21
N THR A 260 -0.54 22.34 -1.36
CA THR A 260 -1.00 23.13 -2.50
C THR A 260 -1.05 24.60 -2.09
N THR A 261 -0.16 25.42 -2.64
CA THR A 261 -0.20 26.87 -2.39
C THR A 261 -1.34 27.50 -3.20
N ALA A 262 -2.38 27.96 -2.50
CA ALA A 262 -3.37 28.86 -3.09
C ALA A 262 -2.74 30.26 -3.22
N GLY A 263 -1.99 30.49 -4.30
CA GLY A 263 -1.58 31.84 -4.70
C GLY A 263 -2.70 32.52 -5.50
N PRO A 264 -2.85 33.86 -5.45
CA PRO A 264 -3.76 34.55 -6.36
C PRO A 264 -3.32 34.28 -7.80
N GLY A 265 -4.12 33.52 -8.56
CA GLY A 265 -3.87 33.22 -9.97
C GLY A 265 -3.28 31.85 -10.29
N THR A 266 -3.14 30.92 -9.33
CA THR A 266 -2.85 29.51 -9.65
C THR A 266 -4.13 28.80 -10.07
N SER A 267 -4.14 28.23 -11.27
CA SER A 267 -5.24 27.36 -11.72
C SER A 267 -5.39 26.16 -10.78
N PRO A 268 -6.61 25.64 -10.55
CA PRO A 268 -6.88 24.49 -9.67
C PRO A 268 -6.19 23.17 -10.08
N ASN A 269 -5.39 23.17 -11.15
CA ASN A 269 -4.68 22.01 -11.70
C ASN A 269 -3.18 21.99 -11.39
N SER A 270 -2.67 22.83 -10.49
CA SER A 270 -1.25 22.79 -10.12
C SER A 270 -0.96 21.54 -9.27
N PRO A 271 -0.04 20.65 -9.69
CA PRO A 271 0.39 19.55 -8.84
C PRO A 271 1.03 20.11 -7.56
N PRO A 272 1.00 19.35 -6.45
CA PRO A 272 1.57 19.80 -5.20
C PRO A 272 3.04 20.20 -5.40
N SER A 273 3.33 21.45 -5.06
CA SER A 273 4.67 22.00 -5.08
C SER A 273 5.37 21.55 -3.81
N THR A 274 6.35 20.67 -3.96
CA THR A 274 7.27 20.16 -2.92
C THR A 274 6.72 19.07 -2.01
N ALA A 275 7.23 17.85 -2.20
CA ALA A 275 7.28 16.82 -1.18
C ALA A 275 8.54 17.04 -0.34
N SER A 276 8.42 17.26 0.98
CA SER A 276 9.56 17.19 1.89
C SER A 276 9.44 15.91 2.71
N ALA A 277 10.42 15.02 2.56
CA ALA A 277 10.58 13.86 3.43
C ALA A 277 11.33 14.31 4.69
N GLN A 278 10.71 14.16 5.87
CA GLN A 278 11.44 14.25 7.12
C GLN A 278 11.66 12.84 7.68
N PRO A 279 12.92 12.42 7.95
CA PRO A 279 13.16 11.16 8.63
C PRO A 279 12.58 11.20 10.04
N CYS A 280 11.90 10.13 10.45
CA CYS A 280 11.46 9.95 11.83
C CYS A 280 12.68 9.77 12.75
N THR A 281 13.20 10.85 13.33
CA THR A 281 14.41 10.83 14.17
C THR A 281 14.16 10.41 15.63
N ASN A 282 12.93 10.12 16.03
CA ASN A 282 12.55 9.91 17.45
C ASN A 282 12.29 8.45 17.87
N CYS A 283 12.80 7.45 17.14
CA CYS A 283 12.85 6.08 17.63
C CYS A 283 14.28 5.72 18.04
N ALA A 284 14.73 6.26 19.18
CA ALA A 284 15.93 5.72 19.82
C ALA A 284 15.63 4.28 20.30
N PRO A 285 16.53 3.30 20.08
CA PRO A 285 16.35 1.98 20.66
C PRO A 285 16.36 2.12 22.19
N ALA A 286 15.29 1.66 22.84
CA ALA A 286 15.28 1.52 24.29
C ALA A 286 16.46 0.63 24.70
N SER A 287 17.39 1.21 25.47
CA SER A 287 18.49 0.49 26.08
C SER A 287 17.93 -0.60 27.00
N CYS A 288 17.96 -1.85 26.54
CA CYS A 288 17.78 -2.99 27.41
C CYS A 288 19.08 -3.18 28.20
N SER A 289 19.10 -2.65 29.42
CA SER A 289 20.11 -2.95 30.42
C SER A 289 19.88 -4.36 30.98
N SER A 290 20.68 -5.32 30.52
CA SER A 290 20.85 -6.61 31.20
C SER A 290 21.76 -6.43 32.42
N PRO A 291 21.42 -6.98 33.60
CA PRO A 291 22.31 -6.94 34.76
C PRO A 291 23.53 -7.85 34.56
N SER A 292 24.65 -7.36 35.06
CA SER A 292 26.01 -7.89 34.94
C SER A 292 26.26 -9.20 35.70
N ALA A 293 27.15 -10.02 35.17
CA ALA A 293 28.01 -10.92 35.93
C ALA A 293 29.48 -10.66 35.53
N THR A 294 30.30 -10.56 36.56
CA THR A 294 31.68 -10.07 36.67
C THR A 294 32.77 -10.95 36.03
N ALA A 295 33.82 -10.34 35.44
CA ALA A 295 35.22 -10.38 35.91
C ALA A 295 36.24 -9.89 34.84
N GLY A 296 37.16 -8.99 35.23
CA GLY A 296 38.49 -8.83 34.60
C GLY A 296 38.80 -7.48 33.90
N GLU A 297 39.48 -6.58 34.61
CA GLU A 297 40.17 -5.35 34.13
C GLU A 297 41.71 -5.60 34.03
N PRO A 298 42.59 -4.67 33.54
CA PRO A 298 42.41 -3.50 32.66
C PRO A 298 43.54 -3.18 31.61
N SER A 299 43.24 -2.20 30.73
CA SER A 299 44.12 -1.10 30.16
C SER A 299 45.05 -1.29 28.94
N PRO A 300 45.43 -0.20 28.19
CA PRO A 300 44.78 1.12 27.99
C PRO A 300 44.75 1.65 26.51
N ALA A 301 44.17 2.85 26.40
CA ALA A 301 43.70 3.64 25.24
C ALA A 301 44.65 4.08 24.11
N THR A 302 44.07 4.49 22.97
CA THR A 302 44.41 5.73 22.23
C THR A 302 43.24 6.20 21.34
N PRO A 303 43.04 7.52 21.13
CA PRO A 303 41.87 8.09 20.44
C PRO A 303 42.16 8.43 18.97
N SER A 304 41.17 8.28 18.08
CA SER A 304 41.23 8.87 16.73
C SER A 304 40.07 9.82 16.47
N SER A 305 40.45 11.03 16.09
CA SER A 305 39.68 12.24 15.77
C SER A 305 38.57 12.07 14.73
N GLY A 306 37.41 12.66 15.03
CA GLY A 306 36.31 12.83 14.09
C GLY A 306 36.61 13.84 12.98
N THR A 307 36.15 13.51 11.76
CA THR A 307 36.09 14.43 10.62
C THR A 307 34.61 14.82 10.43
N PRO A 308 34.24 16.11 10.29
CA PRO A 308 32.85 16.50 10.07
C PRO A 308 32.42 16.19 8.63
N PRO A 309 31.12 15.91 8.37
CA PRO A 309 30.63 15.61 7.03
C PRO A 309 30.63 16.86 6.15
N ARG A 310 31.04 16.66 4.88
CA ARG A 310 31.07 17.70 3.83
C ARG A 310 29.65 18.10 3.43
N LYS A 311 29.43 19.41 3.25
CA LYS A 311 28.21 19.97 2.65
C LYS A 311 28.12 19.55 1.18
N TRP A 312 26.93 19.15 0.73
CA TRP A 312 26.62 18.87 -0.67
C TRP A 312 26.29 20.18 -1.39
N ASP A 313 27.04 20.48 -2.46
CA ASP A 313 26.78 21.60 -3.37
C ASP A 313 25.65 21.25 -4.34
N SER A 314 24.62 22.09 -4.38
CA SER A 314 23.51 22.04 -5.33
C SER A 314 23.90 22.75 -6.63
N ASN A 315 24.29 22.01 -7.67
CA ASN A 315 24.33 22.52 -9.04
C ASN A 315 24.24 21.35 -10.04
N LEU A 316 23.02 21.04 -10.49
CA LEU A 316 22.80 20.31 -11.74
C LEU A 316 21.94 21.18 -12.66
N ARG A 317 22.59 21.69 -13.71
CA ARG A 317 21.93 22.27 -14.89
C ARG A 317 21.59 21.14 -15.88
N PRO A 318 20.57 21.31 -16.73
CA PRO A 318 20.14 20.28 -17.68
C PRO A 318 21.11 20.20 -18.87
N SER A 319 21.54 18.99 -19.24
CA SER A 319 22.25 18.75 -20.51
C SER A 319 21.26 18.39 -21.61
N SER A 320 21.23 19.24 -22.63
CA SER A 320 20.63 19.03 -23.95
C SER A 320 21.16 17.78 -24.65
N GLY A 321 20.32 17.20 -25.52
CA GLY A 321 20.47 15.87 -26.08
C GLY A 321 21.51 15.67 -27.19
N MET A 322 21.57 14.43 -27.65
CA MET A 322 22.20 14.04 -28.90
C MET A 322 21.52 12.79 -29.46
N ASN A 323 21.04 12.92 -30.70
CA ASN A 323 20.60 11.86 -31.59
C ASN A 323 21.67 10.78 -31.76
N ARG A 324 21.26 9.50 -31.81
CA ARG A 324 21.97 8.48 -32.60
C ARG A 324 20.99 7.70 -33.45
N ALA A 325 21.28 7.74 -34.75
CA ALA A 325 20.54 7.16 -35.85
C ALA A 325 20.62 5.62 -35.86
N ALA A 326 19.57 5.04 -36.43
CA ALA A 326 19.35 3.63 -36.67
C ALA A 326 20.39 3.03 -37.64
N GLY A 327 20.79 1.79 -37.36
CA GLY A 327 21.50 0.91 -38.28
C GLY A 327 20.76 -0.41 -38.42
N SER A 328 20.07 -0.59 -39.54
CA SER A 328 19.43 -1.82 -39.98
C SER A 328 20.46 -2.90 -40.33
N LYS A 329 20.23 -4.15 -39.92
CA LYS A 329 20.88 -5.33 -40.51
C LYS A 329 19.83 -6.34 -40.97
N THR A 330 19.78 -6.53 -42.27
CA THR A 330 19.11 -7.63 -42.98
C THR A 330 20.01 -8.89 -42.91
N PRO A 331 19.45 -10.11 -42.85
CA PRO A 331 20.25 -11.34 -42.87
C PRO A 331 20.62 -11.74 -44.30
N VAL A 332 21.81 -12.32 -44.46
CA VAL A 332 22.23 -13.03 -45.69
C VAL A 332 22.35 -14.51 -45.37
N SER A 333 21.71 -15.32 -46.19
CA SER A 333 21.80 -16.77 -46.30
C SER A 333 23.16 -17.24 -46.81
N GLN A 334 23.70 -18.28 -46.20
CA GLN A 334 24.12 -19.55 -46.84
C GLN A 334 24.38 -20.59 -45.75
#